data_AF-W9ZB35-F1
#
_entry.id   AF-W9ZB35-F1
#
_cell.length_a   1.000
_cell.length_b   1.000
_cell.length_c   1.000
_cell.angle_alpha   90.00
_cell.angle_beta   90.00
_cell.angle_gamma   90.00
#
_symmetry.space_group_name_H-M   'P 1'
#
loop_
_entity.id
_entity.type
_entity.pdbx_description
1 polymer ?
#
loop_
_entity_poly.entity_id
_entity_poly.type
_entity_poly.pdbx_seq_one_letter_code
_entity_poly.pdbx_strand_id
1 'polypeptide(L)'
;MLDFRTLDWKMDSLRSIIVQLDFIRSKPSDPSPVLASSITFVSFVGFLTSVRPRLSLSLSFRGVHNATTRQEHFKFYFHHLLVLLGYRQSVSRGYFISENDDENEPKTLADIAEELVSRCPTAAYLTFSDGI
;
A
#
# COMPACT_ATOMS: atom_id res chain seq x y z
N MET A 1 -19.92 -5.36 0.14
CA MET A 1 -19.01 -6.49 0.45
C MET A 1 -18.28 -6.23 1.78
N LEU A 2 -17.85 -7.27 2.51
CA LEU A 2 -17.04 -7.14 3.74
C LEU A 2 -15.64 -7.71 3.50
N ASP A 3 -14.59 -6.94 3.77
CA ASP A 3 -13.19 -7.35 3.65
C ASP A 3 -12.56 -7.44 5.06
N PHE A 4 -12.30 -8.66 5.51
CA PHE A 4 -11.65 -8.93 6.79
C PHE A 4 -10.29 -9.57 6.53
N ARG A 5 -9.28 -9.14 7.27
CA ARG A 5 -7.99 -9.85 7.31
C ARG A 5 -7.47 -9.97 8.74
N THR A 6 -6.68 -11.01 8.96
CA THR A 6 -5.77 -11.09 10.10
C THR A 6 -4.37 -10.61 9.68
N LEU A 7 -3.68 -9.93 10.59
CA LEU A 7 -2.29 -9.50 10.42
C LEU A 7 -1.40 -10.34 11.34
N ASP A 8 -1.13 -11.57 10.91
CA ASP A 8 -0.38 -12.55 11.72
C ASP A 8 1.12 -12.41 11.49
N TRP A 9 1.74 -11.49 12.22
CA TRP A 9 3.19 -11.40 12.32
C TRP A 9 3.58 -12.15 13.59
N LYS A 10 4.50 -13.13 13.50
CA LYS A 10 5.02 -13.90 14.65
C LYS A 10 5.89 -13.06 15.60
N MET A 11 5.64 -11.76 15.69
CA MET A 11 6.39 -10.77 16.45
C MET A 11 5.40 -10.03 17.35
N ASP A 12 5.22 -10.51 18.57
CA ASP A 12 4.23 -9.94 19.50
C ASP A 12 4.50 -8.47 19.84
N SER A 13 5.75 -8.01 19.78
CA SER A 13 6.13 -6.61 19.95
C SER A 13 5.48 -5.67 18.93
N LEU A 14 5.06 -6.17 17.76
CA LEU A 14 4.37 -5.35 16.78
C LEU A 14 2.95 -4.97 17.24
N ARG A 15 2.33 -5.77 18.12
CA ARG A 15 0.97 -5.50 18.63
C ARG A 15 0.91 -4.20 19.44
N SER A 16 1.99 -3.83 20.13
CA SER A 16 2.05 -2.61 20.94
C SER A 16 2.24 -1.33 20.12
N ILE A 17 2.54 -1.44 18.83
CA ILE A 17 2.80 -0.30 17.94
C ILE A 17 1.79 -0.20 16.80
N ILE A 18 0.65 -0.88 16.90
CA ILE A 18 -0.43 -0.76 15.91
C ILE A 18 -1.09 0.61 16.08
N VAL A 19 -1.24 1.33 14.97
CA VAL A 19 -1.93 2.62 14.90
C VAL A 19 -2.93 2.62 13.76
N GLN A 20 -4.03 3.35 13.98
CA GLN A 20 -4.96 3.71 12.92
C GLN A 20 -4.66 5.14 12.48
N LEU A 21 -4.45 5.32 11.18
CA LEU A 21 -4.19 6.60 10.54
C LEU A 21 -5.37 6.97 9.65
N ASP A 22 -6.06 8.04 10.01
CA ASP A 22 -7.11 8.63 9.19
C ASP A 22 -6.53 9.82 8.44
N PHE A 23 -6.56 9.75 7.11
CA PHE A 23 -6.04 10.76 6.21
C PHE A 23 -7.15 11.76 5.89
N ILE A 24 -6.92 13.01 6.30
CA ILE A 24 -7.82 14.16 6.08
C ILE A 24 -7.08 15.19 5.24
N ARG A 25 -7.79 15.84 4.30
CA ARG A 25 -7.23 16.97 3.55
C ARG A 25 -7.33 18.22 4.41
N SER A 26 -6.20 18.79 4.79
CA SER A 26 -6.16 20.07 5.50
C SER A 26 -6.43 21.22 4.52
N LYS A 27 -7.71 21.45 4.16
CA LYS A 27 -8.13 22.72 3.55
C LYS A 27 -8.48 23.72 4.67
N PRO A 28 -8.13 25.01 4.54
CA PRO A 28 -8.25 25.98 5.64
C PRO A 28 -9.68 26.30 6.11
N SER A 29 -10.72 25.93 5.38
CA SER A 29 -12.06 26.50 5.54
C SER A 29 -13.20 25.52 5.82
N ASP A 30 -12.94 24.21 5.94
CA ASP A 30 -14.01 23.22 6.18
C ASP A 30 -13.45 21.93 6.82
N PRO A 31 -14.15 21.27 7.76
CA PRO A 31 -13.78 19.93 8.23
C PRO A 31 -13.94 18.93 7.08
N SER A 32 -12.85 18.70 6.36
CA SER A 32 -12.84 17.78 5.22
C SER A 32 -13.12 16.35 5.68
N PRO A 33 -13.94 15.58 4.95
CA PRO A 33 -14.22 14.19 5.29
C PRO A 33 -12.93 13.35 5.24
N VAL A 34 -12.90 12.27 6.05
CA VAL A 34 -11.81 11.29 6.00
C VAL A 34 -11.73 10.70 4.60
N LEU A 35 -10.61 10.92 3.92
CA LEU A 35 -10.38 10.44 2.56
C LEU A 35 -10.09 8.94 2.54
N ALA A 36 -9.37 8.49 3.56
CA ALA A 36 -8.74 7.19 3.61
C ALA A 36 -8.41 6.87 5.07
N SER A 37 -8.60 5.62 5.46
CA SER A 37 -8.19 5.08 6.76
C SER A 37 -7.21 3.94 6.54
N SER A 38 -6.18 3.86 7.38
CA SER A 38 -5.22 2.76 7.33
C SER A 38 -4.87 2.25 8.71
N ILE A 39 -4.68 0.94 8.82
CA ILE A 39 -4.13 0.29 9.99
C ILE A 39 -2.70 -0.12 9.66
N THR A 40 -1.75 0.39 10.45
CA THR A 40 -0.31 0.23 10.22
C THR A 40 0.47 0.23 11.54
N PHE A 41 1.79 0.13 11.47
CA PHE A 41 2.68 0.25 12.61
C PHE A 41 3.25 1.67 12.74
N VAL A 42 3.57 2.09 13.97
CA VAL A 42 4.32 3.34 14.22
C VAL A 42 5.60 3.32 13.40
N SER A 43 5.91 4.45 12.76
CA SER A 43 7.07 4.63 11.87
C SER A 43 7.04 3.83 10.55
N PHE A 44 5.99 3.04 10.28
CA PHE A 44 5.80 2.40 8.99
C PHE A 44 5.01 3.31 8.04
N VAL A 45 5.70 3.84 7.02
CA VAL A 45 5.13 4.81 6.05
C VAL A 45 4.32 4.11 4.94
N GLY A 46 4.37 2.77 4.86
CA GLY A 46 3.58 1.99 3.92
C GLY A 46 2.14 1.74 4.40
N PHE A 47 1.35 1.11 3.53
CA PHE A 47 -0.02 0.68 3.83
C PHE A 47 -0.08 -0.84 3.91
N LEU A 48 -0.46 -1.38 5.07
CA LEU A 48 -0.69 -2.82 5.25
C LEU A 48 -2.15 -3.17 5.04
N THR A 49 -3.02 -2.40 5.68
CA THR A 49 -4.46 -2.47 5.50
C THR A 49 -4.96 -1.05 5.33
N SER A 50 -5.65 -0.77 4.25
CA SER A 50 -6.20 0.56 4.02
C SER A 50 -7.56 0.49 3.33
N VAL A 51 -8.44 1.39 3.73
CA VAL A 51 -9.81 1.50 3.22
C VAL A 51 -10.09 2.96 2.86
N ARG A 52 -10.65 3.16 1.68
CA ARG A 52 -11.20 4.43 1.23
C ARG A 52 -12.58 4.16 0.62
N PRO A 53 -13.41 5.18 0.39
CA PRO A 53 -14.67 4.99 -0.30
C PRO A 53 -14.46 4.23 -1.62
N ARG A 54 -15.18 3.11 -1.80
CA ARG A 54 -15.15 2.25 -3.01
C ARG A 54 -13.82 1.53 -3.27
N LEU A 55 -12.92 1.43 -2.29
CA LEU A 55 -11.72 0.58 -2.39
C LEU A 55 -11.20 0.16 -1.01
N SER A 56 -11.13 -1.15 -0.76
CA SER A 56 -10.26 -1.73 0.26
C SER A 56 -9.00 -2.29 -0.37
N LEU A 57 -7.89 -2.20 0.36
CA LEU A 57 -6.59 -2.73 -0.01
C LEU A 57 -5.99 -3.44 1.19
N SER A 58 -5.55 -4.67 0.97
CA SER A 58 -4.71 -5.39 1.94
C SER A 58 -3.47 -5.98 1.29
N LEU A 59 -2.34 -5.81 1.98
CA LEU A 59 -1.03 -6.31 1.55
C LEU A 59 -0.58 -7.43 2.47
N SER A 60 -0.50 -8.64 1.94
CA SER A 60 0.06 -9.82 2.60
C SER A 60 1.48 -10.09 2.12
N PHE A 61 2.39 -10.32 3.07
CA PHE A 61 3.79 -10.61 2.77
C PHE A 61 3.93 -11.95 2.05
N ARG A 62 4.76 -11.99 1.01
CA ARG A 62 5.16 -13.22 0.32
C ARG A 62 6.68 -13.34 0.36
N GLY A 63 7.18 -14.14 1.30
CA GLY A 63 8.63 -14.30 1.54
C GLY A 63 9.40 -15.09 0.49
N VAL A 64 8.74 -15.57 -0.56
CA VAL A 64 9.38 -16.32 -1.64
C VAL A 64 9.42 -15.43 -2.88
N HIS A 65 10.60 -14.94 -3.23
CA HIS A 65 10.83 -14.34 -4.54
C HIS A 65 11.17 -15.46 -5.54
N ASN A 66 10.60 -15.41 -6.72
CA ASN A 66 10.80 -16.43 -7.76
C ASN A 66 12.09 -16.10 -8.51
N ALA A 67 13.25 -16.22 -7.85
CA ALA A 67 14.55 -16.09 -8.51
C ALA A 67 15.17 -17.47 -8.65
N THR A 68 15.25 -17.93 -9.89
CA THR A 68 15.92 -19.19 -10.25
C THR A 68 17.34 -18.91 -10.78
N THR A 69 17.61 -17.68 -11.21
CA THR A 69 18.89 -17.27 -11.80
C THR A 69 19.61 -16.18 -10.99
N ARG A 70 20.96 -16.17 -11.03
CA ARG A 70 21.79 -15.15 -10.33
C ARG A 70 21.49 -13.71 -10.76
N GLN A 71 21.08 -13.51 -12.01
CA GLN A 71 20.71 -12.18 -12.53
C GLN A 71 19.41 -11.66 -11.90
N GLU A 72 18.43 -12.53 -11.65
CA GLU A 72 17.19 -12.18 -10.96
C GLU A 72 17.44 -11.79 -9.51
N HIS A 73 18.34 -12.50 -8.82
CA HIS A 73 18.79 -12.12 -7.48
C HIS A 73 19.44 -10.73 -7.47
N PHE A 74 20.35 -10.44 -8.40
CA PHE A 74 20.98 -9.13 -8.48
C PHE A 74 19.96 -8.01 -8.74
N LYS A 75 19.03 -8.22 -9.69
CA LYS A 75 17.95 -7.28 -9.99
C LYS A 75 17.06 -7.03 -8.76
N PHE A 76 16.79 -8.06 -7.97
CA PHE A 76 16.02 -7.96 -6.74
C PHE A 76 16.73 -7.11 -5.67
N TYR A 77 17.99 -7.40 -5.37
CA TYR A 77 18.76 -6.64 -4.39
C TYR A 77 19.02 -5.20 -4.85
N PHE A 78 19.26 -4.99 -6.14
CA PHE A 78 19.39 -3.65 -6.71
C PHE A 78 18.09 -2.85 -6.58
N HIS A 79 16.94 -3.47 -6.84
CA HIS A 79 15.64 -2.84 -6.59
C HIS A 79 15.46 -2.47 -5.12
N HIS A 80 15.83 -3.36 -4.19
CA HIS A 80 15.76 -3.08 -2.76
C HIS A 80 16.65 -1.91 -2.36
N LEU A 81 17.86 -1.84 -2.91
CA LEU A 81 18.78 -0.71 -2.72
C LEU A 81 18.21 0.61 -3.22
N LEU A 82 17.58 0.62 -4.40
CA LEU A 82 16.92 1.82 -4.94
C LEU A 82 15.75 2.30 -4.07
N VAL A 83 15.00 1.38 -3.46
CA VAL A 83 13.94 1.71 -2.51
C VAL A 83 14.53 2.29 -1.22
N LEU A 84 15.59 1.69 -0.67
CA LEU A 84 16.27 2.18 0.54
C LEU A 84 16.91 3.56 0.35
N LEU A 85 17.46 3.83 -0.84
CA LEU A 85 18.02 5.12 -1.21
C LEU A 85 16.94 6.17 -1.54
N GLY A 86 15.66 5.82 -1.50
CA GLY A 86 14.55 6.74 -1.78
C GLY A 86 14.36 7.07 -3.26
N TYR A 87 15.12 6.45 -4.18
CA TYR A 87 14.96 6.65 -5.63
C TYR A 87 13.70 5.96 -6.20
N ARG A 88 13.10 5.01 -5.47
CA ARG A 88 11.81 4.40 -5.81
C ARG A 88 10.85 4.44 -4.62
N GLN A 89 9.68 5.06 -4.84
CA GLN A 89 8.58 5.03 -3.87
C GLN A 89 7.98 3.62 -3.72
N SER A 90 7.58 3.28 -2.49
CA SER A 90 6.88 2.02 -2.20
C SER A 90 5.56 1.95 -2.95
N VAL A 91 5.28 0.81 -3.57
CA VAL A 91 4.09 0.54 -4.40
C VAL A 91 2.78 0.81 -3.65
N SER A 92 2.73 0.58 -2.34
CA SER A 92 1.54 0.86 -1.52
C SER A 92 1.16 2.35 -1.45
N ARG A 93 2.13 3.26 -1.56
CA ARG A 93 1.91 4.70 -1.32
C ARG A 93 1.23 5.41 -2.48
N GLY A 94 1.58 5.01 -3.71
CA GLY A 94 1.14 5.70 -4.93
C GLY A 94 -0.32 5.47 -5.32
N TYR A 95 -1.00 4.47 -4.76
CA TYR A 95 -2.39 4.15 -5.13
C TYR A 95 -3.44 4.77 -4.19
N PHE A 96 -3.03 5.11 -2.96
CA PHE A 96 -3.97 5.51 -1.92
C PHE A 96 -4.11 7.02 -1.77
N ILE A 97 -3.00 7.75 -1.95
CA ILE A 97 -2.97 9.20 -1.91
C ILE A 97 -2.70 9.67 -3.35
N SER A 98 -3.71 10.26 -4.01
CA SER A 98 -3.47 10.99 -5.26
C SER A 98 -2.56 12.16 -4.94
N GLU A 99 -1.34 12.11 -5.44
CA GLU A 99 -0.31 13.16 -5.24
C GLU A 99 -0.59 14.40 -6.12
N ASN A 100 -1.48 14.28 -7.11
CA ASN A 100 -1.90 15.37 -7.99
C ASN A 100 -3.21 16.00 -7.48
N ASP A 101 -3.15 17.29 -7.18
CA ASP A 101 -4.25 18.10 -6.62
C ASP A 101 -5.35 18.42 -7.67
N ASP A 102 -5.09 18.15 -8.96
CA ASP A 102 -5.96 18.54 -10.09
C ASP A 102 -6.90 17.43 -10.58
N GLU A 103 -6.62 16.15 -10.32
CA GLU A 103 -7.52 15.04 -10.66
C GLU A 103 -8.40 14.72 -9.45
N ASN A 104 -9.61 15.30 -9.44
CA ASN A 104 -10.62 15.13 -8.38
C ASN A 104 -11.13 13.69 -8.20
N GLU A 105 -10.63 12.71 -8.97
CA GLU A 105 -11.17 11.35 -8.97
C GLU A 105 -10.10 10.32 -8.55
N PRO A 106 -10.31 9.59 -7.45
CA PRO A 106 -9.40 8.52 -7.06
C PRO A 106 -9.43 7.40 -8.10
N LYS A 107 -8.24 6.94 -8.55
CA LYS A 107 -8.07 5.85 -9.54
C LYS A 107 -9.00 4.66 -9.30
N THR A 108 -9.68 4.15 -10.31
CA THR A 108 -10.59 3.00 -10.16
C THR A 108 -9.80 1.70 -9.98
N LEU A 109 -10.43 0.65 -9.44
CA LEU A 109 -9.81 -0.68 -9.31
C LEU A 109 -9.29 -1.22 -10.66
N ALA A 110 -9.97 -0.91 -11.77
CA ALA A 110 -9.52 -1.26 -13.12
C ALA A 110 -8.18 -0.60 -13.48
N ASP A 111 -8.06 0.72 -13.24
CA ASP A 111 -6.83 1.48 -13.51
C ASP A 111 -5.67 0.98 -12.64
N ILE A 112 -5.97 0.67 -11.37
CA ILE A 112 -4.99 0.12 -10.43
C ILE A 112 -4.52 -1.26 -10.89
N ALA A 113 -5.44 -2.11 -11.37
CA ALA A 113 -5.10 -3.44 -11.87
C ALA A 113 -4.21 -3.37 -13.12
N GLU A 114 -4.48 -2.46 -14.06
CA GLU A 114 -3.66 -2.26 -15.25
C GLU A 114 -2.26 -1.74 -14.89
N GLU A 115 -2.16 -0.75 -14.00
CA GLU A 115 -0.87 -0.21 -13.55
C GLU A 115 -0.07 -1.28 -12.77
N LEU A 116 -0.74 -2.12 -11.97
CA LEU A 116 -0.09 -3.21 -11.22
C LEU A 116 0.55 -4.25 -12.12
N VAL A 117 -0.07 -4.59 -13.24
CA VAL A 117 0.51 -5.52 -14.22
C VAL A 117 1.79 -4.94 -14.82
N SER A 118 1.83 -3.63 -15.04
CA SER A 118 3.02 -2.95 -15.57
C SER A 118 4.17 -2.83 -14.56
N ARG A 119 3.86 -2.84 -13.25
CA ARG A 119 4.88 -2.71 -12.20
C ARG A 119 5.45 -4.09 -11.85
N CYS A 120 6.77 -4.13 -11.63
CA CYS A 120 7.46 -5.28 -11.04
C CYS A 120 7.75 -5.00 -9.55
N PRO A 121 6.78 -5.18 -8.63
CA PRO A 121 7.03 -5.07 -7.20
C PRO A 121 7.83 -6.27 -6.67
N THR A 122 8.32 -6.13 -5.44
CA THR A 122 8.72 -7.29 -4.64
C THR A 122 7.52 -8.23 -4.46
N ALA A 123 7.77 -9.53 -4.36
CA ALA A 123 6.74 -10.54 -4.16
C ALA A 123 5.86 -10.19 -2.95
N ALA A 124 4.58 -9.96 -3.21
CA ALA A 124 3.55 -9.70 -2.21
C ALA A 124 2.20 -10.16 -2.77
N TYR A 125 1.26 -10.46 -1.89
CA TYR A 125 -0.13 -10.65 -2.26
C TYR A 125 -0.86 -9.34 -1.98
N LEU A 126 -1.47 -8.77 -3.01
CA LEU A 126 -2.32 -7.59 -2.90
C LEU A 126 -3.76 -8.02 -3.15
N THR A 127 -4.63 -7.74 -2.18
CA THR A 127 -6.07 -8.00 -2.30
C THR A 127 -6.78 -6.66 -2.38
N PHE A 128 -7.63 -6.51 -3.40
CA PHE A 128 -8.43 -5.32 -3.61
C PHE A 128 -9.91 -5.70 -3.62
N SER A 129 -10.75 -4.86 -3.05
CA SER A 129 -12.21 -4.96 -3.18
C SER A 129 -12.78 -3.57 -3.41
N ASP A 130 -13.70 -3.43 -4.36
CA ASP A 130 -14.40 -2.18 -4.68
C ASP A 130 -15.68 -1.97 -3.86
N GLY A 131 -16.13 -3.01 -3.16
CA GLY A 131 -17.23 -2.93 -2.20
C GLY A 131 -18.63 -2.83 -2.82
N ILE A 132 -18.73 -2.84 -4.15
CA ILE A 132 -19.99 -2.81 -4.92
C ILE A 132 -20.68 -4.18 -4.87
#